data_AF-A0A7C7G914-F1
#
_entry.id   AF-A0A7C7G914-F1
#
_cell.length_a   1.000
_cell.length_b   1.000
_cell.length_c   1.000
_cell.angle_alpha   90.00
_cell.angle_beta   90.00
_cell.angle_gamma   90.00
#
_symmetry.space_group_name_H-M   'P 1'
#
loop_
_entity.id
_entity.type
_entity.pdbx_description
1 polymer ?
#
loop_
_entity_poly.entity_id
_entity_poly.type
_entity_poly.pdbx_seq_one_letter_code
_entity_poly.pdbx_strand_id
1 'polypeptide(L)'
;MKKTARFNFTSLFRLIKSLTMSERIYFKKFAVLNVPKEAHKYVKLFDVMEGLKTFDRQLIAESLGKSKNGITINQVGFNLNYHLMGALRAYHSSISIGAGLKDSIRDMELLYIKGHYLQCKKLLERAMKKASRYERLDSLIELLEWERKLVSKDIGIEHQEKFMLKIFDELGEVLEKKLNRYQLELCFNVKYSMIKRYNMIRSEAELERWKQLTDTSVVLEKITPLTFTGEIYYYFIKSMDYFVRGQMDSVIKLVQNRLDALNKRPDLIKDSPHQYITVLGNILSCRSSLGIIHRTILDVNKKEFFKVLHMLREFGSSTIELETRVFANSC
;
A
#
# COMPACT_ATOMS: atom_id res chain seq x y z
N MET A 1 -33.46 10.64 -26.21
CA MET A 1 -32.51 9.54 -26.46
C MET A 1 -31.38 9.59 -25.43
N LYS A 2 -31.37 8.68 -24.44
CA LYS A 2 -30.25 8.58 -23.48
C LYS A 2 -29.01 8.10 -24.23
N LYS A 3 -27.94 8.91 -24.30
CA LYS A 3 -26.63 8.46 -24.81
C LYS A 3 -26.16 7.28 -23.96
N THR A 4 -26.16 6.09 -24.54
CA THR A 4 -25.59 4.90 -23.89
C THR A 4 -24.12 5.19 -23.59
N ALA A 5 -23.73 5.12 -22.32
CA ALA A 5 -22.35 5.38 -21.89
C ALA A 5 -21.40 4.50 -22.71
N ARG A 6 -20.46 5.12 -23.45
CA ARG A 6 -19.44 4.39 -24.21
C ARG A 6 -18.42 3.83 -23.21
N PHE A 7 -18.08 2.55 -23.35
CA PHE A 7 -17.06 1.91 -22.52
C PHE A 7 -15.68 2.56 -22.77
N ASN A 8 -14.92 2.82 -21.70
CA ASN A 8 -13.61 3.47 -21.80
C ASN A 8 -12.51 2.45 -22.09
N PHE A 9 -12.29 2.19 -23.38
CA PHE A 9 -11.24 1.28 -23.85
C PHE A 9 -9.82 1.79 -23.61
N THR A 10 -9.61 3.11 -23.50
CA THR A 10 -8.29 3.69 -23.23
C THR A 10 -7.80 3.30 -21.84
N SER A 11 -8.67 3.37 -20.83
CA SER A 11 -8.34 2.93 -19.48
C SER A 11 -8.05 1.43 -19.41
N LEU A 12 -8.85 0.61 -20.11
CA LEU A 12 -8.62 -0.84 -20.16
C LEU A 12 -7.29 -1.18 -20.84
N PHE A 13 -6.96 -0.50 -21.95
CA PHE A 13 -5.70 -0.70 -22.64
C PHE A 13 -4.50 -0.35 -21.74
N ARG A 14 -4.56 0.79 -21.03
CA ARG A 14 -3.52 1.18 -20.06
C ARG A 14 -3.34 0.13 -18.96
N LEU A 15 -4.45 -0.40 -18.44
CA LEU A 15 -4.40 -1.48 -17.45
C LEU A 15 -3.74 -2.75 -18.00
N ILE A 16 -4.12 -3.20 -19.19
CA ILE A 16 -3.51 -4.39 -19.82
C ILE A 16 -2.00 -4.20 -20.01
N LYS A 17 -1.59 -2.98 -20.38
CA LYS A 17 -0.17 -2.64 -20.57
C LYS A 17 0.62 -2.54 -19.28
N SER A 18 0.00 -2.21 -18.15
CA SER A 18 0.66 -2.21 -16.85
C SER A 18 0.85 -3.61 -16.25
N LEU A 19 0.22 -4.65 -16.81
CA LEU A 19 0.32 -6.01 -16.26
C LEU A 19 1.73 -6.59 -16.44
N THR A 20 2.18 -7.29 -15.42
CA THR A 20 3.38 -8.13 -15.43
C THR A 20 3.18 -9.38 -16.28
N MET A 21 4.27 -10.02 -16.72
CA MET A 21 4.18 -11.26 -17.49
C MET A 21 3.40 -12.36 -16.74
N SER A 22 3.61 -12.50 -15.42
CA SER A 22 2.93 -13.49 -14.60
C SER A 22 1.42 -13.21 -14.47
N GLU A 23 1.02 -11.95 -14.30
CA GLU A 23 -0.40 -11.56 -14.27
C GLU A 23 -1.11 -11.86 -15.59
N ARG A 24 -0.45 -11.61 -16.73
CA ARG A 24 -1.01 -11.92 -18.06
C ARG A 24 -1.19 -13.42 -18.26
N ILE A 25 -0.19 -14.22 -17.89
CA ILE A 25 -0.28 -15.69 -17.94
C ILE A 25 -1.41 -16.18 -17.04
N TYR A 26 -1.50 -15.65 -15.82
CA TYR A 26 -2.56 -16.01 -14.89
C TYR A 26 -3.95 -15.67 -15.44
N PHE A 27 -4.14 -14.47 -15.99
CA PHE A 27 -5.42 -14.08 -16.61
C PHE A 27 -5.82 -15.05 -17.72
N LYS A 28 -4.91 -15.41 -18.63
CA LYS A 28 -5.23 -16.35 -19.72
C LYS A 28 -5.64 -17.72 -19.18
N LYS A 29 -4.94 -18.24 -18.17
CA LYS A 29 -5.33 -19.50 -17.49
C LYS A 29 -6.68 -19.40 -16.78
N PHE A 30 -6.89 -18.31 -16.04
CA PHE A 30 -8.14 -18.04 -15.33
C PHE A 30 -9.32 -17.96 -16.29
N ALA A 31 -9.13 -17.30 -17.44
CA ALA A 31 -10.14 -17.18 -18.48
C ALA A 31 -10.47 -18.52 -19.16
N VAL A 32 -9.50 -19.43 -19.31
CA VAL A 32 -9.79 -20.76 -19.87
C VAL A 32 -10.64 -21.61 -18.91
N LEU A 33 -10.41 -21.48 -17.60
CA LEU A 33 -11.05 -22.32 -16.59
C LEU A 33 -12.45 -21.86 -16.17
N ASN A 34 -12.68 -20.54 -16.10
CA ASN A 34 -13.87 -19.97 -15.46
C ASN A 34 -14.92 -19.43 -16.45
N VAL A 35 -14.73 -19.67 -17.74
CA VAL A 35 -15.45 -18.94 -18.79
C VAL A 35 -15.96 -19.92 -19.84
N PRO A 36 -17.25 -19.84 -20.21
CA PRO A 36 -17.80 -20.63 -21.31
C PRO A 36 -17.07 -20.35 -22.63
N LYS A 37 -16.93 -21.38 -23.48
CA LYS A 37 -16.23 -21.29 -24.80
C LYS A 37 -16.74 -20.13 -25.68
N GLU A 38 -18.00 -19.75 -25.53
CA GLU A 38 -18.63 -18.62 -26.26
C GLU A 38 -18.05 -17.24 -25.90
N ALA A 39 -17.39 -17.11 -24.75
CA ALA A 39 -16.82 -15.85 -24.28
C ALA A 39 -15.32 -15.66 -24.63
N HIS A 40 -14.74 -16.54 -25.45
CA HIS A 40 -13.37 -16.38 -26.00
C HIS A 40 -13.14 -15.04 -26.73
N LYS A 41 -14.21 -14.33 -27.10
CA LYS A 41 -14.15 -13.00 -27.73
C LYS A 41 -13.39 -11.97 -26.90
N TYR A 42 -13.51 -11.97 -25.57
CA TYR A 42 -12.75 -11.01 -24.76
C TYR A 42 -11.31 -11.45 -24.50
N VAL A 43 -11.02 -12.76 -24.54
CA VAL A 43 -9.62 -13.24 -24.50
C VAL A 43 -8.91 -12.82 -25.78
N LYS A 44 -9.57 -12.95 -26.94
CA LYS A 44 -9.08 -12.41 -28.21
C LYS A 44 -8.85 -10.89 -28.14
N LEU A 45 -9.79 -10.15 -27.54
CA LEU A 45 -9.65 -8.71 -27.32
C LEU A 45 -8.43 -8.38 -26.45
N PHE A 46 -8.20 -9.18 -25.39
CA PHE A 46 -7.02 -9.04 -24.54
C PHE A 46 -5.73 -9.24 -25.33
N ASP A 47 -5.62 -10.31 -26.11
CA ASP A 47 -4.42 -10.60 -26.92
C ASP A 47 -4.12 -9.48 -27.92
N VAL A 48 -5.16 -8.93 -28.56
CA VAL A 48 -5.04 -7.80 -29.48
C VAL A 48 -4.51 -6.57 -28.74
N MET A 49 -5.13 -6.20 -27.61
CA MET A 49 -4.69 -5.06 -26.80
C MET A 49 -3.28 -5.27 -26.22
N GLU A 50 -2.92 -6.49 -25.84
CA GLU A 50 -1.59 -6.86 -25.39
C GLU A 50 -0.55 -6.68 -26.50
N GLY A 51 -0.87 -6.98 -27.76
CA GLY A 51 0.04 -6.85 -28.90
C GLY A 51 0.24 -5.41 -29.41
N LEU A 52 -0.75 -4.53 -29.26
CA LEU A 52 -0.70 -3.17 -29.81
C LEU A 52 0.30 -2.26 -29.07
N LYS A 53 1.19 -1.54 -29.76
CA LYS A 53 2.12 -0.59 -29.11
C LYS A 53 1.41 0.66 -28.58
N THR A 54 0.47 1.19 -29.35
CA THR A 54 -0.32 2.39 -29.01
C THR A 54 -1.80 2.06 -29.06
N PHE A 55 -2.61 2.82 -28.32
CA PHE A 55 -4.06 2.61 -28.31
C PHE A 55 -4.65 2.96 -29.69
N ASP A 56 -5.28 1.98 -30.33
CA ASP A 56 -6.00 2.15 -31.58
C ASP A 56 -7.40 1.52 -31.49
N ARG A 57 -8.42 2.39 -31.50
CA ARG A 57 -9.82 1.97 -31.37
C ARG A 57 -10.34 1.25 -32.61
N GLN A 58 -9.83 1.59 -33.79
CA GLN A 58 -10.27 1.01 -35.05
C GLN A 58 -9.79 -0.44 -35.15
N LEU A 59 -8.50 -0.69 -34.87
CA LEU A 59 -7.94 -2.04 -34.84
C LEU A 59 -8.61 -2.94 -33.79
N ILE A 60 -8.91 -2.39 -32.62
CA ILE A 60 -9.69 -3.08 -31.58
C ILE A 60 -11.07 -3.49 -32.11
N ALA A 61 -11.77 -2.60 -32.82
CA ALA A 61 -13.09 -2.88 -33.37
C ALA A 61 -13.05 -3.91 -34.50
N GLU A 62 -12.05 -3.85 -35.37
CA GLU A 62 -11.83 -4.79 -36.47
C GLU A 62 -11.53 -6.21 -35.96
N SER A 63 -10.78 -6.33 -34.86
CA SER A 63 -10.38 -7.63 -34.28
C SER A 63 -11.55 -8.51 -33.82
N LEU A 64 -12.69 -7.88 -33.49
CA LEU A 64 -13.91 -8.55 -33.01
C LEU A 64 -14.90 -8.85 -34.14
N GLY A 65 -14.56 -8.47 -35.38
CA GLY A 65 -15.44 -8.55 -36.55
C GLY A 65 -16.51 -7.46 -36.53
N LYS A 66 -16.95 -7.01 -37.72
CA LYS A 66 -18.10 -6.09 -37.86
C LYS A 66 -19.37 -6.79 -37.36
N SER A 67 -19.61 -6.78 -36.05
CA SER A 67 -20.94 -7.08 -35.52
C SER A 67 -21.87 -6.01 -36.05
N LYS A 68 -22.96 -6.41 -36.72
CA LYS A 68 -23.92 -5.51 -37.36
C LYS A 68 -24.49 -4.43 -36.41
N ASN A 69 -24.32 -4.57 -35.09
CA ASN A 69 -24.75 -3.60 -34.09
C ASN A 69 -23.60 -3.31 -33.10
N GLY A 70 -23.09 -2.07 -33.05
CA GLY A 70 -22.00 -1.61 -32.16
C GLY A 70 -22.20 -1.78 -30.64
N ILE A 71 -23.26 -2.48 -30.22
CA ILE A 71 -23.54 -2.93 -28.85
C ILE A 71 -22.55 -4.04 -28.42
N THR A 72 -22.11 -4.88 -29.35
CA THR A 72 -21.27 -6.05 -29.04
C THR A 72 -19.87 -5.67 -28.55
N ILE A 73 -19.23 -4.62 -29.09
CA ILE A 73 -17.86 -4.26 -28.70
C ILE A 73 -17.78 -3.73 -27.27
N ASN A 74 -18.71 -2.87 -26.87
CA ASN A 74 -18.75 -2.31 -25.52
C ASN A 74 -19.02 -3.41 -24.48
N GLN A 75 -19.91 -4.36 -24.80
CA GLN A 75 -20.16 -5.53 -23.95
C GLN A 75 -18.92 -6.41 -23.81
N VAL A 76 -18.22 -6.69 -24.91
CA VAL A 76 -16.96 -7.46 -24.87
C VAL A 76 -15.88 -6.72 -24.08
N GLY A 77 -15.77 -5.39 -24.22
CA GLY A 77 -14.85 -4.57 -23.40
C GLY A 77 -15.20 -4.58 -21.91
N PHE A 78 -16.49 -4.48 -21.58
CA PHE A 78 -16.98 -4.58 -20.20
C PHE A 78 -16.67 -5.96 -19.61
N ASN A 79 -16.97 -7.04 -20.34
CA ASN A 79 -16.69 -8.41 -19.91
C ASN A 79 -15.19 -8.64 -19.74
N LEU A 80 -14.36 -8.15 -20.68
CA LEU A 80 -12.90 -8.21 -20.55
C LEU A 80 -12.47 -7.56 -19.23
N ASN A 81 -12.92 -6.33 -18.98
CA ASN A 81 -12.56 -5.61 -17.76
C ASN A 81 -13.05 -6.34 -16.50
N TYR A 82 -14.29 -6.84 -16.50
CA TYR A 82 -14.85 -7.57 -15.36
C TYR A 82 -14.04 -8.84 -15.05
N HIS A 83 -13.77 -9.67 -16.05
CA HIS A 83 -13.01 -10.92 -15.88
C HIS A 83 -11.54 -10.67 -15.60
N LEU A 84 -10.93 -9.66 -16.23
CA LEU A 84 -9.55 -9.26 -15.93
C LEU A 84 -9.44 -8.81 -14.48
N MET A 85 -10.34 -7.95 -14.02
CA MET A 85 -10.37 -7.53 -12.61
C MET A 85 -10.66 -8.72 -11.67
N GLY A 86 -11.48 -9.67 -12.09
CA GLY A 86 -11.72 -10.92 -11.35
C GLY A 86 -10.45 -11.77 -11.20
N ALA A 87 -9.72 -11.98 -12.30
CA ALA A 87 -8.46 -12.70 -12.31
C ALA A 87 -7.39 -11.99 -11.48
N LEU A 88 -7.26 -10.66 -11.60
CA LEU A 88 -6.31 -9.89 -10.80
C LEU A 88 -6.66 -9.96 -9.31
N ARG A 89 -7.94 -9.89 -8.93
CA ARG A 89 -8.34 -10.10 -7.53
C ARG A 89 -7.95 -11.49 -7.03
N ALA A 90 -8.18 -12.55 -7.82
CA ALA A 90 -7.81 -13.91 -7.45
C ALA A 90 -6.28 -14.12 -7.39
N TYR A 91 -5.54 -13.46 -8.28
CA TYR A 91 -4.08 -13.47 -8.27
C TYR A 91 -3.53 -12.78 -7.01
N HIS A 92 -4.01 -11.56 -6.73
CA HIS A 92 -3.52 -10.76 -5.61
C HIS A 92 -4.13 -11.11 -4.25
N SER A 93 -5.27 -11.82 -4.18
CA SER A 93 -5.83 -12.27 -2.89
C SER A 93 -4.87 -13.19 -2.13
N SER A 94 -4.10 -13.99 -2.88
CA SER A 94 -3.05 -14.84 -2.31
C SER A 94 -1.81 -14.07 -1.83
N ILE A 95 -1.61 -12.85 -2.33
CA ILE A 95 -0.38 -12.06 -2.13
C ILE A 95 -0.59 -10.97 -1.06
N SER A 96 -1.73 -10.28 -1.11
CA SER A 96 -2.00 -9.15 -0.23
C SER A 96 -2.62 -9.59 1.08
N ILE A 97 -1.97 -9.25 2.20
CA ILE A 97 -2.52 -9.47 3.54
C ILE A 97 -3.90 -8.82 3.69
N GLY A 98 -4.06 -7.58 3.20
CA GLY A 98 -5.32 -6.85 3.25
C GLY A 98 -6.42 -7.49 2.41
N ALA A 99 -6.11 -8.01 1.22
CA ALA A 99 -7.09 -8.73 0.41
C ALA A 99 -7.55 -10.01 1.11
N GLY A 100 -6.61 -10.80 1.63
CA GLY A 100 -6.94 -12.02 2.39
C GLY A 100 -7.77 -11.75 3.65
N LEU A 101 -7.53 -10.64 4.36
CA LEU A 101 -8.37 -10.23 5.50
C LEU A 101 -9.80 -9.88 5.07
N LYS A 102 -9.96 -9.16 3.95
CA LYS A 102 -11.28 -8.86 3.39
C LYS A 102 -12.02 -10.12 2.94
N ASP A 103 -11.29 -11.10 2.40
CA ASP A 103 -11.88 -12.40 2.03
C ASP A 103 -12.31 -13.17 3.29
N SER A 104 -11.48 -13.22 4.34
CA SER A 104 -11.89 -13.77 5.65
C SER A 104 -13.16 -13.12 6.19
N ILE A 105 -13.29 -11.80 6.06
CA ILE A 105 -14.48 -11.07 6.53
C ILE A 105 -15.73 -11.44 5.74
N ARG A 106 -15.63 -11.58 4.41
CA ARG A 106 -16.75 -12.04 3.58
C ARG A 106 -17.15 -13.48 3.92
N ASP A 107 -16.18 -14.36 4.15
CA ASP A 107 -16.44 -15.74 4.56
C ASP A 107 -17.12 -15.79 5.94
N MET A 108 -16.69 -14.95 6.89
CA MET A 108 -17.36 -14.82 8.20
C MET A 108 -18.81 -14.36 8.07
N GLU A 109 -19.09 -13.38 7.20
CA GLU A 109 -20.45 -12.90 6.94
C GLU A 109 -21.34 -14.02 6.41
N LEU A 110 -20.85 -14.77 5.41
CA LEU A 110 -21.58 -15.91 4.84
C LEU A 110 -21.85 -17.00 5.87
N LEU A 111 -20.85 -17.37 6.67
CA LEU A 111 -20.99 -18.38 7.73
C LEU A 111 -21.96 -17.92 8.82
N TYR A 112 -21.90 -16.64 9.20
CA TYR A 112 -22.78 -16.05 10.20
C TYR A 112 -24.25 -16.08 9.74
N ILE A 113 -24.53 -15.66 8.50
CA ILE A 113 -25.88 -15.70 7.91
C ILE A 113 -26.43 -17.14 7.88
N LYS A 114 -25.56 -18.12 7.64
CA LYS A 114 -25.92 -19.55 7.64
C LYS A 114 -25.98 -20.20 9.03
N GLY A 115 -25.75 -19.44 10.11
CA GLY A 115 -25.78 -19.95 11.48
C GLY A 115 -24.56 -20.80 11.89
N HIS A 116 -23.49 -20.83 11.09
CA HIS A 116 -22.27 -21.57 11.39
C HIS A 116 -21.31 -20.78 12.31
N TYR A 117 -21.78 -20.37 13.48
CA TYR A 117 -21.07 -19.45 14.38
C TYR A 117 -19.72 -19.98 14.88
N LEU A 118 -19.60 -21.28 15.19
CA LEU A 118 -18.34 -21.88 15.63
C LEU A 118 -17.25 -21.80 14.55
N GLN A 119 -17.61 -21.93 13.27
CA GLN A 119 -16.67 -21.78 12.16
C GLN A 119 -16.28 -20.30 11.99
N CYS A 120 -17.25 -19.40 12.14
CA CYS A 120 -17.01 -17.96 12.12
C CYS A 120 -16.01 -17.53 13.21
N LYS A 121 -16.17 -18.02 14.45
CA LYS A 121 -15.23 -17.77 15.56
C LYS A 121 -13.80 -18.22 15.25
N LYS A 122 -13.62 -19.42 14.69
CA LYS A 122 -12.28 -19.92 14.28
C LYS A 122 -11.64 -19.05 13.19
N LEU A 123 -12.44 -18.53 12.28
CA LEU A 123 -11.96 -17.66 11.21
C LEU A 123 -11.59 -16.28 11.76
N LEU A 124 -12.42 -15.72 12.64
CA LEU A 124 -12.17 -14.48 13.38
C LEU A 124 -10.84 -14.53 14.13
N GLU A 125 -10.60 -15.56 14.94
CA GLU A 125 -9.35 -15.69 15.73
C GLU A 125 -8.09 -15.66 14.85
N ARG A 126 -8.14 -16.32 13.68
CA ARG A 126 -7.03 -16.32 12.71
C ARG A 126 -6.86 -14.96 12.05
N ALA A 127 -7.96 -14.33 11.66
CA ALA A 127 -7.97 -13.02 11.03
C ALA A 127 -7.47 -11.93 12.00
N MET A 128 -7.87 -11.96 13.28
CA MET A 128 -7.36 -11.07 14.34
C MET A 128 -5.86 -11.19 14.49
N LYS A 129 -5.33 -12.42 14.65
CA LYS A 129 -3.86 -12.65 14.75
C LYS A 129 -3.12 -12.09 13.53
N LYS A 130 -3.67 -12.29 12.33
CA LYS A 130 -3.08 -11.78 11.09
C LYS A 130 -3.15 -10.25 11.02
N ALA A 131 -4.29 -9.66 11.34
CA ALA A 131 -4.47 -8.20 11.33
C ALA A 131 -3.57 -7.50 12.36
N SER A 132 -3.47 -8.04 13.59
CA SER A 132 -2.56 -7.51 14.62
C SER A 132 -1.10 -7.64 14.20
N ARG A 133 -0.70 -8.81 13.68
CA ARG A 133 0.67 -9.02 13.19
C ARG A 133 1.02 -7.99 12.12
N TYR A 134 0.15 -7.73 11.15
CA TYR A 134 0.43 -6.80 10.06
C TYR A 134 -0.07 -5.37 10.30
N GLU A 135 -0.41 -5.01 11.54
CA GLU A 135 -0.90 -3.68 11.94
C GLU A 135 -2.04 -3.14 11.06
N ARG A 136 -2.96 -4.02 10.65
CA ARG A 136 -4.14 -3.68 9.83
C ARG A 136 -5.27 -3.16 10.73
N LEU A 137 -5.09 -1.95 11.26
CA LEU A 137 -6.00 -1.32 12.23
C LEU A 137 -7.45 -1.24 11.74
N ASP A 138 -7.69 -0.92 10.47
CA ASP A 138 -9.04 -0.90 9.88
C ASP A 138 -9.71 -2.27 9.94
N SER A 139 -8.96 -3.32 9.60
CA SER A 139 -9.45 -4.69 9.69
C SER A 139 -9.66 -5.12 11.14
N LEU A 140 -8.82 -4.69 12.08
CA LEU A 140 -9.03 -4.98 13.51
C LEU A 140 -10.34 -4.39 14.03
N ILE A 141 -10.66 -3.14 13.67
CA ILE A 141 -11.94 -2.51 14.03
C ILE A 141 -13.12 -3.34 13.50
N GLU A 142 -13.07 -3.73 12.23
CA GLU A 142 -14.13 -4.55 11.62
C GLU A 142 -14.22 -5.95 12.24
N LEU A 143 -13.09 -6.56 12.58
CA LEU A 143 -13.02 -7.86 13.24
C LEU A 143 -13.60 -7.83 14.66
N LEU A 144 -13.32 -6.78 15.44
CA LEU A 144 -13.91 -6.59 16.77
C LEU A 144 -15.43 -6.40 16.70
N GLU A 145 -15.94 -5.75 15.66
CA GLU A 145 -17.39 -5.69 15.41
C GLU A 145 -18.00 -7.07 15.10
N TRP A 146 -17.27 -7.93 14.38
CA TRP A 146 -17.68 -9.32 14.17
C TRP A 146 -17.63 -10.15 15.45
N GLU A 147 -16.62 -9.94 16.30
CA GLU A 147 -16.55 -10.57 17.62
C GLU A 147 -17.75 -10.20 18.47
N ARG A 148 -18.08 -8.91 18.53
CA ARG A 148 -19.26 -8.38 19.24
C ARG A 148 -20.55 -9.05 18.76
N LYS A 149 -20.73 -9.19 17.43
CA LYS A 149 -21.90 -9.86 16.83
C LYS A 149 -21.98 -11.34 17.24
N LEU A 150 -20.85 -12.05 17.24
CA LEU A 150 -20.80 -13.46 17.65
C LEU A 150 -21.12 -13.64 19.12
N VAL A 151 -20.50 -12.84 20.00
CA VAL A 151 -20.80 -12.85 21.44
C VAL A 151 -22.27 -12.55 21.70
N SER A 152 -22.87 -11.61 20.96
CA SER A 152 -24.29 -11.27 21.09
C SER A 152 -25.25 -12.42 20.72
N LYS A 153 -24.79 -13.41 19.94
CA LYS A 153 -25.61 -14.56 19.51
C LYS A 153 -25.42 -15.81 20.37
N ASP A 154 -24.37 -15.85 21.16
CA ASP A 154 -24.06 -17.02 21.98
C ASP A 154 -24.82 -16.92 23.32
N ILE A 155 -26.00 -17.55 23.36
CA ILE A 155 -26.90 -17.57 24.54
C ILE A 155 -26.29 -18.40 25.69
N GLY A 156 -25.26 -19.21 25.41
CA GLY A 156 -24.61 -20.09 26.38
C GLY A 156 -23.41 -19.47 27.10
N ILE A 157 -23.00 -18.24 26.80
CA ILE A 157 -21.86 -17.59 27.46
C ILE A 157 -22.29 -17.02 28.80
N GLU A 158 -21.83 -17.66 29.88
CA GLU A 158 -21.84 -17.07 31.20
C GLU A 158 -20.95 -15.82 31.22
N HIS A 159 -21.42 -14.74 31.85
CA HIS A 159 -20.75 -13.43 31.90
C HIS A 159 -20.52 -12.75 30.53
N GLN A 160 -21.50 -12.84 29.63
CA GLN A 160 -21.48 -12.16 28.33
C GLN A 160 -21.12 -10.66 28.43
N GLU A 161 -21.55 -9.98 29.49
CA GLU A 161 -21.24 -8.57 29.78
C GLU A 161 -19.73 -8.30 29.88
N LYS A 162 -18.95 -9.22 30.46
CA LYS A 162 -17.49 -9.07 30.61
C LYS A 162 -16.79 -9.14 29.26
N PHE A 163 -17.24 -10.03 28.37
CA PHE A 163 -16.71 -10.11 27.01
C PHE A 163 -17.03 -8.86 26.20
N MET A 164 -18.25 -8.32 26.34
CA MET A 164 -18.65 -7.09 25.66
C MET A 164 -17.82 -5.88 26.10
N LEU A 165 -17.55 -5.74 27.42
CA LEU A 165 -16.67 -4.70 27.95
C LEU A 165 -15.24 -4.84 27.42
N LYS A 166 -14.70 -6.05 27.42
CA LYS A 166 -13.36 -6.31 26.88
C LYS A 166 -13.25 -5.91 25.39
N ILE A 167 -14.24 -6.27 24.58
CA ILE A 167 -14.26 -5.89 23.15
C ILE A 167 -14.33 -4.37 22.99
N PHE A 168 -15.09 -3.69 23.85
CA PHE A 168 -15.19 -2.23 23.84
C PHE A 168 -13.84 -1.57 24.17
N ASP A 169 -13.15 -2.06 25.21
CA ASP A 169 -11.83 -1.54 25.60
C ASP A 169 -10.80 -1.78 24.48
N GLU A 170 -10.77 -2.98 23.90
CA GLU A 170 -9.88 -3.31 22.76
C GLU A 170 -10.18 -2.42 21.54
N LEU A 171 -11.45 -2.14 21.25
CA LEU A 171 -11.84 -1.23 20.17
C LEU A 171 -11.35 0.20 20.44
N GLY A 172 -11.46 0.67 21.69
CA GLY A 172 -10.93 1.95 22.13
C GLY A 172 -9.43 2.08 21.88
N GLU A 173 -8.65 1.06 22.28
CA GLU A 173 -7.20 1.03 22.05
C GLU A 173 -6.83 1.06 20.57
N VAL A 174 -7.54 0.30 19.73
CA VAL A 174 -7.26 0.26 18.27
C VAL A 174 -7.60 1.60 17.63
N LEU A 175 -8.67 2.27 18.05
CA LEU A 175 -9.04 3.60 17.58
C LEU A 175 -8.01 4.65 18.00
N GLU A 176 -7.51 4.58 19.23
CA GLU A 176 -6.43 5.46 19.70
C GLU A 176 -5.15 5.27 18.88
N LYS A 177 -4.71 4.01 18.68
CA LYS A 177 -3.57 3.68 17.80
C LYS A 177 -3.75 4.23 16.40
N LYS A 178 -4.97 4.14 15.84
CA LYS A 178 -5.30 4.64 14.51
C LYS A 178 -5.23 6.17 14.46
N LEU A 179 -5.81 6.86 15.43
CA LEU A 179 -5.77 8.33 15.51
C LEU A 179 -4.32 8.84 15.66
N ASN A 180 -3.55 8.22 16.56
CA ASN A 180 -2.13 8.49 16.77
C ASN A 180 -1.33 8.36 15.46
N ARG A 181 -1.57 7.29 14.69
CA ARG A 181 -0.93 7.09 13.39
C ARG A 181 -1.33 8.18 12.39
N TYR A 182 -2.61 8.55 12.30
CA TYR A 182 -3.06 9.62 11.40
C TYR A 182 -2.47 10.98 11.74
N GLN A 183 -2.34 11.29 13.02
CA GLN A 183 -1.71 12.53 13.49
C GLN A 183 -0.24 12.59 13.03
N LEU A 184 0.51 11.50 13.16
CA LEU A 184 1.89 11.40 12.68
C LEU A 184 1.96 11.50 11.15
N GLU A 185 1.07 10.80 10.42
CA GLU A 185 0.99 10.87 8.96
C GLU A 185 0.71 12.29 8.47
N LEU A 186 -0.20 13.01 9.12
CA LEU A 186 -0.50 14.40 8.80
C LEU A 186 0.75 15.27 8.96
N CYS A 187 1.43 15.17 10.10
CA CYS A 187 2.65 15.93 10.37
C CYS A 187 3.73 15.65 9.32
N PHE A 188 3.93 14.37 9.00
CA PHE A 188 4.83 13.93 7.95
C PHE A 188 4.47 14.57 6.60
N ASN A 189 3.21 14.47 6.18
CA ASN A 189 2.79 14.97 4.87
C ASN A 189 2.93 16.49 4.75
N VAL A 190 2.57 17.23 5.80
CA VAL A 190 2.75 18.69 5.84
C VAL A 190 4.23 19.05 5.68
N LYS A 191 5.11 18.54 6.55
CA LYS A 191 6.55 18.84 6.49
C LYS A 191 7.20 18.37 5.19
N TYR A 192 6.90 17.16 4.74
CA TYR A 192 7.47 16.59 3.53
C TYR A 192 7.04 17.37 2.27
N SER A 193 5.79 17.82 2.22
CA SER A 193 5.31 18.66 1.10
C SER A 193 6.05 20.00 1.03
N MET A 194 6.39 20.58 2.19
CA MET A 194 7.16 21.83 2.27
C MET A 194 8.62 21.61 1.86
N ILE A 195 9.26 20.52 2.32
CA ILE A 195 10.62 20.16 1.89
C ILE A 195 10.69 20.00 0.37
N LYS A 196 9.70 19.36 -0.25
CA LYS A 196 9.67 19.22 -1.72
C LYS A 196 9.56 20.55 -2.47
N ARG A 197 8.98 21.58 -1.86
CA ARG A 197 8.77 22.88 -2.50
C ARG A 197 9.96 23.82 -2.30
N TYR A 198 10.54 23.82 -1.10
CA TYR A 198 11.53 24.83 -0.70
C TYR A 198 12.93 24.26 -0.45
N ASN A 199 13.07 22.94 -0.35
CA ASN A 199 14.32 22.25 -0.05
C ASN A 199 14.98 22.78 1.25
N MET A 200 16.32 22.87 1.30
CA MET A 200 17.07 23.36 2.45
C MET A 200 16.91 24.87 2.62
N ILE A 201 16.79 25.27 3.88
CA ILE A 201 16.62 26.67 4.30
C ILE A 201 17.96 27.37 4.24
N ARG A 202 17.98 28.58 3.67
CA ARG A 202 19.20 29.38 3.42
C ARG A 202 19.21 30.71 4.17
N SER A 203 18.12 31.08 4.84
CA SER A 203 18.02 32.31 5.63
C SER A 203 17.17 32.13 6.89
N GLU A 204 17.36 33.02 7.86
CA GLU A 204 16.55 33.03 9.10
C GLU A 204 15.06 33.31 8.81
N ALA A 205 14.76 34.14 7.81
CA ALA A 205 13.38 34.42 7.39
C ALA A 205 12.67 33.18 6.82
N GLU A 206 13.38 32.35 6.05
CA GLU A 206 12.88 31.06 5.59
C GLU A 206 12.72 30.06 6.73
N LEU A 207 13.62 30.11 7.73
CA LEU A 207 13.51 29.27 8.92
C LEU A 207 12.26 29.59 9.73
N GLU A 208 11.96 30.87 9.91
CA GLU A 208 10.78 31.30 10.63
C GLU A 208 9.50 30.94 9.86
N ARG A 209 9.49 31.12 8.54
CA ARG A 209 8.38 30.67 7.68
C ARG A 209 8.19 29.16 7.73
N TRP A 210 9.27 28.37 7.75
CA TRP A 210 9.21 26.92 7.95
C TRP A 210 8.53 26.56 9.27
N LYS A 211 8.96 27.16 10.38
CA LYS A 211 8.35 26.91 11.70
C LYS A 211 6.86 27.21 11.68
N GLN A 212 6.45 28.36 11.14
CA GLN A 212 5.04 28.74 11.06
C GLN A 212 4.21 27.79 10.18
N LEU A 213 4.72 27.42 9.00
CA LEU A 213 3.98 26.58 8.05
C LEU A 213 3.95 25.10 8.42
N THR A 214 4.90 24.66 9.23
CA THR A 214 5.04 23.26 9.65
C THR A 214 4.86 23.08 11.15
N ASP A 215 4.28 24.09 11.81
CA ASP A 215 3.99 24.01 13.23
C ASP A 215 2.95 22.92 13.47
N THR A 216 3.48 21.77 13.86
CA THR A 216 2.70 20.63 14.31
C THR A 216 2.93 20.40 15.79
N SER A 217 3.40 21.40 16.55
CA SER A 217 3.67 21.29 17.99
C SER A 217 2.43 20.88 18.77
N VAL A 218 1.26 21.49 18.46
CA VAL A 218 -0.05 21.11 19.03
C VAL A 218 -0.32 19.60 18.88
N VAL A 219 0.17 19.00 17.79
CA VAL A 219 0.03 17.57 17.52
C VAL A 219 1.18 16.78 18.17
N LEU A 220 2.44 17.19 18.01
CA LEU A 220 3.61 16.37 18.35
C LEU A 220 4.14 16.51 19.77
N GLU A 221 3.85 17.59 20.49
CA GLU A 221 4.49 17.91 21.79
C GLU A 221 4.23 16.84 22.85
N LYS A 222 3.21 15.99 22.65
CA LYS A 222 2.86 14.86 23.54
C LYS A 222 2.67 13.53 22.82
N ILE A 223 2.94 13.44 21.52
CA ILE A 223 2.70 12.19 20.77
C ILE A 223 3.86 11.22 20.96
N THR A 224 3.57 10.14 21.67
CA THR A 224 4.37 8.91 21.64
C THR A 224 3.77 7.98 20.58
N PRO A 225 4.57 7.43 19.66
CA PRO A 225 4.07 6.49 18.67
C PRO A 225 3.54 5.21 19.34
N LEU A 226 2.27 4.87 19.08
CA LEU A 226 1.63 3.67 19.63
C LEU A 226 1.69 2.47 18.68
N THR A 227 2.25 2.68 17.49
CA THR A 227 2.29 1.72 16.40
C THR A 227 3.68 1.70 15.78
N PHE A 228 4.04 0.56 15.17
CA PHE A 228 5.29 0.43 14.44
C PHE A 228 5.34 1.44 13.28
N THR A 229 4.27 1.55 12.51
CA THR A 229 4.20 2.53 11.41
C THR A 229 4.33 3.96 11.93
N GLY A 230 3.71 4.25 13.09
CA GLY A 230 3.87 5.52 13.78
C GLY A 230 5.32 5.82 14.17
N GLU A 231 6.05 4.83 14.69
CA GLU A 231 7.46 4.96 15.05
C GLU A 231 8.32 5.36 13.83
N ILE A 232 8.05 4.76 12.66
CA ILE A 232 8.71 5.10 11.40
C ILE A 232 8.44 6.56 11.01
N TYR A 233 7.19 7.02 11.09
CA TYR A 233 6.86 8.42 10.83
C TYR A 233 7.52 9.37 11.82
N TYR A 234 7.53 9.01 13.10
CA TYR A 234 8.11 9.82 14.16
C TYR A 234 9.60 10.11 13.94
N TYR A 235 10.41 9.07 13.66
CA TYR A 235 11.81 9.27 13.33
C TYR A 235 11.99 10.10 12.05
N PHE A 236 11.11 9.91 11.06
CA PHE A 236 11.16 10.69 9.83
C PHE A 236 10.91 12.18 10.10
N ILE A 237 9.83 12.50 10.80
CA ILE A 237 9.45 13.87 11.16
C ILE A 237 10.56 14.56 11.94
N LYS A 238 11.16 13.88 12.93
CA LYS A 238 12.30 14.41 13.69
C LYS A 238 13.51 14.71 12.81
N SER A 239 13.76 13.89 11.78
CA SER A 239 14.89 14.11 10.88
C SER A 239 14.71 15.33 9.97
N MET A 240 13.47 15.77 9.72
CA MET A 240 13.18 16.85 8.78
C MET A 240 13.70 18.20 9.26
N ASP A 241 13.58 18.52 10.54
CA ASP A 241 14.05 19.79 11.10
C ASP A 241 15.59 19.88 11.05
N TYR A 242 16.28 18.76 11.22
CA TYR A 242 17.73 18.65 11.01
C TYR A 242 18.10 18.77 9.52
N PHE A 243 17.32 18.13 8.65
CA PHE A 243 17.55 18.14 7.20
C PHE A 243 17.46 19.55 6.61
N VAL A 244 16.41 20.30 6.93
CA VAL A 244 16.22 21.66 6.39
C VAL A 244 17.29 22.64 6.87
N ARG A 245 17.92 22.37 8.01
CA ARG A 245 19.08 23.13 8.55
C ARG A 245 20.43 22.64 8.05
N GLY A 246 20.46 21.62 7.17
CA GLY A 246 21.71 21.04 6.65
C GLY A 246 22.49 20.18 7.65
N GLN A 247 21.91 19.81 8.79
CA GLN A 247 22.59 19.07 9.86
C GLN A 247 22.63 17.55 9.58
N MET A 248 23.36 17.15 8.54
CA MET A 248 23.35 15.79 7.99
C MET A 248 23.81 14.70 8.98
N ASP A 249 24.71 15.02 9.90
CA ASP A 249 25.16 14.09 10.94
C ASP A 249 24.03 13.67 11.90
N SER A 250 23.08 14.57 12.17
CA SER A 250 21.89 14.27 12.96
C SER A 250 20.84 13.51 12.14
N VAL A 251 20.70 13.86 10.86
CA VAL A 251 19.77 13.17 9.94
C VAL A 251 20.14 11.69 9.81
N ILE A 252 21.41 11.36 9.55
CA ILE A 252 21.82 9.98 9.32
C ILE A 252 21.58 9.09 10.55
N LYS A 253 21.75 9.62 11.78
CA LYS A 253 21.44 8.89 13.02
C LYS A 253 19.96 8.51 13.10
N LEU A 254 19.06 9.45 12.80
CA LEU A 254 17.61 9.20 12.82
C LEU A 254 17.15 8.27 11.70
N VAL A 255 17.75 8.39 10.51
CA VAL A 255 17.48 7.47 9.40
C VAL A 255 17.96 6.05 9.74
N GLN A 256 19.08 5.90 10.46
CA GLN A 256 19.55 4.60 10.95
C GLN A 256 18.59 4.00 11.98
N ASN A 257 18.11 4.77 12.96
CA ASN A 257 17.11 4.28 13.91
C ASN A 257 15.85 3.76 13.19
N ARG A 258 15.44 4.44 12.13
CA ARG A 258 14.31 4.02 11.29
C ARG A 258 14.59 2.72 10.53
N LEU A 259 15.81 2.53 10.03
CA LEU A 259 16.24 1.26 9.41
C LEU A 259 16.23 0.12 10.43
N ASP A 260 16.75 0.37 11.63
CA ASP A 260 16.83 -0.63 12.70
C ASP A 260 15.43 -1.05 13.17
N ALA A 261 14.49 -0.08 13.28
CA ALA A 261 13.09 -0.38 13.54
C ALA A 261 12.50 -1.30 12.45
N LEU A 262 12.69 -0.98 11.16
CA LEU A 262 12.22 -1.83 10.05
C LEU A 262 12.82 -3.23 10.07
N ASN A 263 14.12 -3.36 10.36
CA ASN A 263 14.78 -4.66 10.43
C ASN A 263 14.23 -5.55 11.55
N LYS A 264 13.65 -4.98 12.61
CA LYS A 264 12.95 -5.76 13.66
C LYS A 264 11.62 -6.34 13.19
N ARG A 265 11.07 -5.85 12.06
CA ARG A 265 9.75 -6.23 11.51
C ARG A 265 9.85 -6.66 10.04
N PRO A 266 10.58 -7.74 9.73
CA PRO A 266 10.78 -8.21 8.35
C PRO A 266 9.46 -8.65 7.68
N ASP A 267 8.48 -9.05 8.47
CA ASP A 267 7.13 -9.37 8.00
C ASP A 267 6.44 -8.17 7.34
N LEU A 268 6.60 -6.97 7.92
CA LEU A 268 6.05 -5.73 7.37
C LEU A 268 6.82 -5.24 6.14
N ILE A 269 8.14 -5.47 6.08
CA ILE A 269 8.94 -5.17 4.88
C ILE A 269 8.44 -5.99 3.69
N LYS A 270 8.15 -7.28 3.90
CA LYS A 270 7.64 -8.16 2.84
C LYS A 270 6.25 -7.74 2.33
N ASP A 271 5.41 -7.24 3.23
CA ASP A 271 4.05 -6.79 2.90
C ASP A 271 4.02 -5.40 2.26
N SER A 272 4.93 -4.51 2.63
CA SER A 272 5.08 -3.16 2.04
C SER A 272 6.55 -2.73 1.99
N PRO A 273 7.28 -3.06 0.92
CA PRO A 273 8.72 -2.78 0.82
C PRO A 273 9.01 -1.29 0.60
N HIS A 274 8.02 -0.49 0.21
CA HIS A 274 8.20 0.91 -0.16
C HIS A 274 8.88 1.74 0.93
N GLN A 275 8.50 1.55 2.19
CA GLN A 275 9.12 2.27 3.31
C GLN A 275 10.59 1.88 3.46
N TYR A 276 10.90 0.59 3.38
CA TYR A 276 12.28 0.08 3.46
C TYR A 276 13.16 0.67 2.37
N ILE A 277 12.69 0.63 1.12
CA ILE A 277 13.35 1.22 -0.04
C ILE A 277 13.61 2.72 0.16
N THR A 278 12.60 3.44 0.66
CA THR A 278 12.73 4.88 0.96
C THR A 278 13.80 5.13 2.02
N VAL A 279 13.90 4.28 3.05
CA VAL A 279 14.94 4.41 4.07
C VAL A 279 16.32 4.19 3.47
N LEU A 280 16.50 3.15 2.67
CA LEU A 280 17.78 2.88 2.00
C LEU A 280 18.16 4.04 1.06
N GLY A 281 17.22 4.58 0.28
CA GLY A 281 17.44 5.78 -0.55
C GLY A 281 17.86 7.01 0.26
N ASN A 282 17.23 7.25 1.40
CA ASN A 282 17.61 8.34 2.31
C ASN A 282 19.03 8.15 2.86
N ILE A 283 19.41 6.92 3.22
CA ILE A 283 20.79 6.61 3.67
C ILE A 283 21.79 6.93 2.57
N LEU A 284 21.54 6.49 1.33
CA LEU A 284 22.41 6.80 0.19
C LEU A 284 22.60 8.31 0.03
N SER A 285 21.50 9.08 0.04
CA SER A 285 21.54 10.54 -0.10
C SER A 285 22.33 11.22 1.03
N CYS A 286 22.10 10.80 2.28
CA CYS A 286 22.83 11.32 3.44
C CYS A 286 24.32 11.00 3.37
N ARG A 287 24.69 9.77 2.99
CA ARG A 287 26.09 9.33 2.87
C ARG A 287 26.83 10.06 1.76
N SER A 288 26.18 10.30 0.62
CA SER A 288 26.73 11.15 -0.45
C SER A 288 26.99 12.57 0.04
N SER A 289 26.02 13.15 0.75
CA SER A 289 26.15 14.51 1.31
C SER A 289 27.29 14.59 2.33
N LEU A 290 27.38 13.62 3.24
CA LEU A 290 28.45 13.54 4.25
C LEU A 290 29.82 13.26 3.63
N GLY A 291 29.93 12.52 2.52
CA GLY A 291 31.20 12.34 1.81
C GLY A 291 31.71 13.64 1.17
N ILE A 292 30.80 14.52 0.73
CA ILE A 292 31.14 15.85 0.23
C ILE A 292 31.57 16.78 1.37
N ILE A 293 30.82 16.78 2.48
CA ILE A 293 31.06 17.63 3.65
C ILE A 293 32.34 17.21 4.39
N HIS A 294 32.47 15.91 4.67
CA HIS A 294 33.55 15.32 5.46
C HIS A 294 34.44 14.43 4.58
N ARG A 295 35.39 15.06 3.86
CA ARG A 295 36.32 14.36 2.96
C ARG A 295 37.11 13.23 3.64
N THR A 296 37.31 13.29 4.96
CA THR A 296 38.04 12.31 5.77
C THR A 296 37.33 10.97 5.95
N ILE A 297 36.02 10.88 5.68
CA ILE A 297 35.22 9.64 5.80
C ILE A 297 34.66 9.18 4.45
N LEU A 298 35.19 9.70 3.34
CA LEU A 298 34.68 9.43 2.00
C LEU A 298 34.70 7.93 1.64
N ASP A 299 35.80 7.23 1.94
CA ASP A 299 35.95 5.81 1.60
C ASP A 299 35.00 4.91 2.41
N VAL A 300 34.80 5.23 3.70
CA VAL A 300 33.85 4.52 4.57
C VAL A 300 32.41 4.76 4.07
N ASN A 301 32.05 6.00 3.77
CA ASN A 301 30.73 6.33 3.24
C ASN A 301 30.48 5.69 1.87
N LYS A 302 31.50 5.62 1.02
CA LYS A 302 31.42 4.97 -0.31
C LYS A 302 31.19 3.46 -0.18
N LYS A 303 31.90 2.79 0.74
CA LYS A 303 31.71 1.35 1.01
C LYS A 303 30.27 1.06 1.46
N GLU A 304 29.77 1.83 2.43
CA GLU A 304 28.42 1.63 2.96
C GLU A 304 27.34 2.01 1.94
N PHE A 305 27.59 3.03 1.10
CA PHE A 305 26.74 3.39 -0.02
C PHE A 305 26.56 2.21 -0.99
N PHE A 306 27.65 1.57 -1.43
CA PHE A 306 27.54 0.44 -2.37
C PHE A 306 26.87 -0.79 -1.75
N LYS A 307 27.08 -1.03 -0.45
CA LYS A 307 26.36 -2.08 0.29
C LYS A 307 24.84 -1.83 0.30
N VAL A 308 24.43 -0.59 0.58
CA VAL A 308 23.00 -0.21 0.55
C VAL A 308 22.42 -0.26 -0.86
N LEU A 309 23.19 0.15 -1.86
CA LEU A 309 22.80 0.04 -3.26
C LEU A 309 22.60 -1.42 -3.70
N HIS A 310 23.44 -2.34 -3.22
CA HIS A 310 23.29 -3.77 -3.45
C HIS A 310 21.99 -4.29 -2.84
N MET A 311 21.73 -4.00 -1.56
CA MET A 311 20.47 -4.38 -0.90
C MET A 311 19.25 -3.85 -1.65
N LEU A 312 19.31 -2.61 -2.14
CA LEU A 312 18.25 -2.02 -2.96
C LEU A 312 18.05 -2.74 -4.28
N ARG A 313 19.11 -3.20 -4.95
CA ARG A 313 19.03 -3.95 -6.21
C ARG A 313 18.47 -5.35 -6.00
N GLU A 314 18.86 -6.03 -4.93
CA GLU A 314 18.29 -7.34 -4.57
C GLU A 314 16.79 -7.22 -4.31
N PHE A 315 16.36 -6.20 -3.55
CA PHE A 315 14.93 -5.93 -3.35
C PHE A 315 14.23 -5.45 -4.63
N GLY A 316 14.85 -4.56 -5.41
CA GLY A 316 14.28 -3.97 -6.62
C GLY A 316 14.09 -4.95 -7.78
N SER A 317 14.97 -5.94 -7.90
CA SER A 317 14.82 -7.04 -8.86
C SER A 317 13.57 -7.89 -8.62
N SER A 318 12.96 -7.79 -7.42
CA SER A 318 11.72 -8.47 -7.04
C SER A 318 10.47 -7.57 -7.07
N THR A 319 10.59 -6.26 -7.30
CA THR A 319 9.45 -5.31 -7.26
C THR A 319 9.52 -4.24 -8.36
N ILE A 320 8.58 -4.32 -9.31
CA ILE A 320 8.47 -3.43 -10.49
C ILE A 320 8.20 -1.95 -10.12
N GLU A 321 7.81 -1.65 -8.87
CA GLU A 321 7.46 -0.30 -8.42
C GLU A 321 8.66 0.64 -8.17
N LEU A 322 9.90 0.14 -8.14
CA LEU A 322 11.06 0.94 -7.74
C LEU A 322 11.59 1.94 -8.78
N GLU A 323 11.52 1.61 -10.07
CA GLU A 323 12.24 2.36 -11.11
C GLU A 323 11.72 3.79 -11.29
N THR A 324 10.48 4.08 -10.91
CA THR A 324 9.85 5.39 -11.18
C THR A 324 10.01 6.43 -10.07
N ARG A 325 10.52 6.09 -8.88
CA ARG A 325 10.44 7.01 -7.72
C ARG A 325 11.72 7.25 -6.92
N VAL A 326 12.75 6.41 -7.06
CA VAL A 326 14.02 6.62 -6.37
C VAL A 326 14.79 7.83 -6.94
N PHE A 327 14.65 8.11 -8.25
CA PHE A 327 15.34 9.22 -8.91
C PHE A 327 14.65 10.59 -8.80
N ALA A 328 13.40 10.65 -8.34
CA ALA A 328 12.69 11.92 -8.19
C ALA A 328 13.04 12.69 -6.90
N ASN A 329 13.79 12.07 -5.97
CA ASN A 329 14.11 12.64 -4.65
C ASN A 329 15.61 12.95 -4.48
N SER A 330 16.37 13.05 -5.58
CA SER A 330 17.83 13.25 -5.58
C SER A 330 18.32 14.47 -6.36
N CYS A 331 17.42 15.38 -6.76
CA CYS A 331 17.78 16.65 -7.40
C CYS A 331 17.33 17.82 -6.53
#